data_AF-A0A532CUQ5-F1
#
_entry.id   AF-A0A532CUQ5-F1
#
_cell.length_a   1.000
_cell.length_b   1.000
_cell.length_c   1.000
_cell.angle_alpha   90.00
_cell.angle_beta   90.00
_cell.angle_gamma   90.00
#
_symmetry.space_group_name_H-M   'P 1'
#
loop_
_entity.id
_entity.type
_entity.pdbx_description
1 polymer ?
#
loop_
_entity_poly.entity_id
_entity_poly.type
_entity_poly.pdbx_seq_one_letter_code
_entity_poly.pdbx_strand_id
1 'polypeptide(L)'
;MDALKDIIDFGVVGLLLALSVWSVAIAIERWLFYRRINLSQFSNAQLLEITLTQRLVIIGTVAANAPYIGLLGTVLGIMLTFHTMGTSGTMAVSTIMIGLSLALKATAIGLLVAIPCVVMNNVLRRRVSELLTEYRTQHGTEH
;
A
#
# COMPACT_ATOMS: atom_id res chain seq x y z
N MET A 1 21.49 17.89 -12.76
CA MET A 1 20.99 16.54 -13.10
C MET A 1 20.81 15.68 -11.85
N ASP A 2 21.68 15.81 -10.85
CA ASP A 2 21.53 15.14 -9.54
C ASP A 2 20.20 15.48 -8.84
N ALA A 3 19.77 16.75 -8.89
CA ALA A 3 18.48 17.16 -8.33
C ALA A 3 17.26 16.42 -8.92
N LEU A 4 17.27 16.06 -10.22
CA LEU A 4 16.15 15.34 -10.84
C LEU A 4 16.12 13.87 -10.41
N LYS A 5 17.30 13.27 -10.24
CA LYS A 5 17.46 11.91 -9.70
C LYS A 5 17.01 11.84 -8.24
N ASP A 6 17.44 12.81 -7.44
CA ASP A 6 17.05 12.92 -6.04
C ASP A 6 15.55 13.17 -5.88
N ILE A 7 14.94 13.98 -6.75
CA ILE A 7 13.48 14.20 -6.77
C ILE A 7 12.72 12.90 -7.07
N ILE A 8 13.20 12.07 -7.99
CA ILE A 8 12.52 10.80 -8.33
C ILE A 8 12.70 9.80 -7.18
N ASP A 9 13.91 9.64 -6.65
CA ASP A 9 14.19 8.75 -5.53
C ASP A 9 13.42 9.18 -4.27
N PHE A 10 13.52 10.44 -3.84
CA PHE A 10 12.78 10.95 -2.69
C PHE A 10 11.27 11.02 -2.91
N GLY A 11 10.83 11.32 -4.14
CA GLY A 11 9.41 11.38 -4.47
C GLY A 11 8.75 10.01 -4.37
N VAL A 12 9.35 8.99 -4.99
CA VAL A 12 8.82 7.62 -4.98
C VAL A 12 8.91 7.01 -3.58
N VAL A 13 10.08 7.09 -2.94
CA VAL A 13 10.27 6.53 -1.60
C VAL A 13 9.44 7.28 -0.56
N GLY A 14 9.39 8.61 -0.64
CA GLY A 14 8.57 9.44 0.25
C GLY A 14 7.07 9.14 0.11
N LEU A 15 6.58 8.98 -1.11
CA LEU A 15 5.20 8.58 -1.36
C LEU A 15 4.92 7.18 -0.78
N LEU A 16 5.79 6.20 -1.05
CA LEU A 16 5.64 4.84 -0.52
C LEU A 16 5.64 4.80 1.01
N LEU A 17 6.51 5.57 1.65
CA LEU A 17 6.56 5.69 3.11
C LEU A 17 5.29 6.35 3.66
N ALA A 18 4.82 7.45 3.05
CA ALA A 18 3.59 8.11 3.46
C ALA A 18 2.38 7.16 3.36
N LEU A 19 2.27 6.42 2.24
CA LEU A 19 1.22 5.42 2.04
C LEU A 19 1.33 4.27 3.05
N SER A 20 2.55 3.82 3.36
CA SER A 20 2.80 2.77 4.36
C SER A 20 2.33 3.21 5.74
N VAL A 21 2.76 4.40 6.21
CA VAL A 21 2.37 4.95 7.51
C VAL A 21 0.86 5.15 7.58
N TRP A 22 0.25 5.68 6.52
CA TRP A 22 -1.20 5.89 6.45
C TRP A 22 -1.97 4.57 6.52
N SER A 23 -1.53 3.55 5.77
CA SER A 23 -2.13 2.21 5.76
C SER A 23 -2.05 1.56 7.15
N VAL A 24 -0.90 1.66 7.81
CA VAL A 24 -0.69 1.13 9.16
C VAL A 24 -1.56 1.86 10.19
N ALA A 25 -1.65 3.19 10.11
CA ALA A 25 -2.49 3.99 11.00
C ALA A 25 -3.97 3.57 10.90
N ILE A 26 -4.50 3.43 9.68
CA ILE A 26 -5.88 2.96 9.46
C ILE A 26 -6.07 1.55 10.01
N ALA A 27 -5.10 0.65 9.78
CA ALA A 27 -5.22 -0.72 10.24
C ALA A 27 -5.26 -0.83 11.77
N ILE A 28 -4.45 -0.03 12.47
CA ILE A 28 -4.45 0.04 13.94
C ILE A 28 -5.80 0.59 14.44
N GLU A 29 -6.28 1.69 13.86
CA GLU A 29 -7.58 2.26 14.19
C GLU A 29 -8.70 1.23 14.02
N ARG A 30 -8.69 0.50 12.91
CA ARG A 30 -9.68 -0.54 12.61
C ARG A 30 -9.59 -1.74 13.53
N TRP A 31 -8.38 -2.18 13.87
CA TRP A 31 -8.19 -3.26 14.82
C TRP A 31 -8.75 -2.91 16.21
N LEU A 32 -8.50 -1.69 16.69
CA LEU A 32 -9.05 -1.20 17.95
C LEU A 32 -10.57 -1.06 17.89
N PHE A 33 -11.10 -0.56 16.77
CA PHE A 33 -12.55 -0.46 16.54
C PHE A 33 -13.23 -1.83 16.61
N TYR A 34 -12.71 -2.85 15.92
CA TYR A 34 -13.26 -4.21 15.93
C TYR A 34 -13.20 -4.87 17.32
N ARG A 35 -12.26 -4.47 18.17
CA ARG A 35 -12.17 -4.97 19.55
C ARG A 35 -13.17 -4.28 20.50
N ARG A 36 -13.72 -3.12 20.12
CA ARG A 36 -14.62 -2.30 20.95
C ARG A 36 -16.08 -2.31 20.47
N ILE A 37 -16.38 -2.93 19.33
CA ILE A 37 -17.72 -2.89 18.74
C ILE A 37 -18.69 -3.81 19.50
N ASN A 38 -19.86 -3.27 19.83
CA ASN A 38 -20.98 -4.06 20.34
C ASN A 38 -21.90 -4.42 19.18
N LEU A 39 -22.08 -5.71 18.91
CA LEU A 39 -22.90 -6.21 17.81
C LEU A 39 -24.40 -5.96 18.01
N SER A 40 -24.85 -5.81 19.25
CA SER A 40 -26.26 -5.65 19.63
C SER A 40 -26.87 -4.28 19.29
N GLN A 41 -26.07 -3.29 18.91
CA GLN A 41 -26.57 -1.94 18.60
C GLN A 41 -27.02 -1.78 17.14
N PHE A 42 -26.71 -2.75 16.28
CA PHE A 42 -27.05 -2.69 14.86
C PHE A 42 -28.35 -3.44 14.61
N SER A 43 -29.31 -2.78 13.94
CA SER A 43 -30.60 -3.39 13.59
C SER A 43 -30.53 -4.19 12.28
N ASN A 44 -29.51 -3.96 11.45
CA ASN A 44 -29.38 -4.58 10.14
C ASN A 44 -27.93 -5.01 9.85
N ALA A 45 -27.77 -6.24 9.38
CA ALA A 45 -26.50 -6.82 8.91
C ALA A 45 -25.82 -5.97 7.81
N GLN A 46 -26.58 -5.36 6.90
CA GLN A 46 -26.00 -4.52 5.85
C GLN A 46 -25.34 -3.25 6.40
N LEU A 47 -25.93 -2.61 7.42
CA LEU A 47 -25.34 -1.44 8.07
C LEU A 47 -24.07 -1.80 8.83
N LEU A 48 -24.05 -2.97 9.47
CA LEU A 48 -22.87 -3.51 10.13
C LEU A 48 -21.74 -3.75 9.12
N GLU A 49 -22.04 -4.38 7.98
CA GLU A 49 -21.06 -4.64 6.92
C GLU A 49 -20.47 -3.35 6.35
N ILE A 50 -21.29 -2.35 6.04
CA ILE A 50 -20.82 -1.04 5.56
C ILE A 50 -19.88 -0.40 6.60
N THR A 51 -20.26 -0.42 7.87
CA THR A 51 -19.46 0.18 8.96
C THR A 51 -18.12 -0.54 9.15
N LEU A 52 -18.12 -1.87 9.07
CA LEU A 52 -16.94 -2.70 9.22
C LEU A 52 -15.98 -2.55 8.03
N THR A 53 -16.51 -2.43 6.82
CA THR A 53 -15.72 -2.34 5.57
C THR A 53 -15.23 -0.94 5.24
N GLN A 54 -15.81 0.10 5.85
CA GLN A 54 -15.31 1.47 5.71
C GLN A 54 -13.80 1.53 5.95
N ARG A 55 -13.09 2.27 5.10
CA ARG A 55 -11.61 2.45 5.10
C ARG A 55 -10.77 1.20 4.80
N LEU A 56 -11.30 -0.03 4.82
CA LEU A 56 -10.55 -1.22 4.36
C LEU A 56 -10.18 -1.12 2.88
N VAL A 57 -11.02 -0.45 2.08
CA VAL A 57 -10.74 -0.18 0.67
C VAL A 57 -9.43 0.60 0.51
N ILE A 58 -9.11 1.53 1.43
CA ILE A 58 -7.87 2.32 1.35
C ILE A 58 -6.65 1.43 1.51
N ILE A 59 -6.63 0.56 2.52
CA ILE A 59 -5.54 -0.41 2.76
C ILE A 59 -5.39 -1.32 1.54
N GLY A 60 -6.51 -1.83 1.00
CA GLY A 60 -6.51 -2.67 -0.20
C GLY A 60 -5.96 -1.95 -1.44
N THR A 61 -6.33 -0.69 -1.64
CA THR A 61 -5.83 0.14 -2.75
C THR A 61 -4.32 0.40 -2.61
N VAL A 62 -3.84 0.73 -1.41
CA VAL A 62 -2.40 0.92 -1.17
C VAL A 62 -1.64 -0.39 -1.40
N ALA A 63 -2.16 -1.50 -0.89
CA ALA A 63 -1.58 -2.83 -1.05
C ALA A 63 -1.42 -3.21 -2.52
N ALA A 64 -2.42 -2.91 -3.35
CA ALA A 64 -2.41 -3.21 -4.78
C ALA A 64 -1.53 -2.26 -5.60
N ASN A 65 -1.42 -0.98 -5.21
CA ASN A 65 -0.74 0.05 -5.99
C ASN A 65 0.73 0.28 -5.59
N ALA A 66 1.14 -0.04 -4.36
CA ALA A 66 2.52 0.13 -3.91
C ALA A 66 3.58 -0.56 -4.81
N PRO A 67 3.36 -1.79 -5.33
CA PRO A 67 4.30 -2.40 -6.27
C PRO A 67 4.42 -1.63 -7.59
N TYR A 68 3.30 -1.11 -8.10
CA TYR A 68 3.28 -0.35 -9.34
C TYR A 68 3.97 1.01 -9.20
N ILE A 69 3.88 1.64 -8.03
CA ILE A 69 4.63 2.86 -7.71
C ILE A 69 6.15 2.58 -7.70
N GLY A 70 6.59 1.45 -7.13
CA GLY A 70 8.00 1.03 -7.17
C GLY A 70 8.51 0.73 -8.58
N LEU A 71 7.68 0.06 -9.40
CA LEU A 71 7.97 -0.20 -10.81
C LEU A 71 8.08 1.09 -11.60
N LEU A 72 7.16 2.04 -11.38
CA LEU A 72 7.23 3.37 -11.99
C LEU A 72 8.54 4.08 -11.65
N GLY A 73 8.98 4.04 -10.39
CA GLY A 73 10.26 4.60 -9.97
C GLY A 73 11.45 3.97 -10.70
N THR A 74 11.38 2.67 -10.97
CA THR A 74 12.41 1.96 -11.74
C THR A 74 12.45 2.43 -13.19
N VAL A 75 11.29 2.54 -13.84
CA VAL A 75 11.17 3.03 -15.22
C VAL A 75 11.71 4.46 -15.34
N LEU A 76 11.35 5.35 -14.40
CA LEU A 76 11.84 6.72 -14.37
C LEU A 76 13.36 6.80 -14.14
N GLY A 77 13.91 5.98 -13.23
CA GLY A 77 15.34 5.92 -12.96
C GLY A 77 16.17 5.43 -14.17
N ILE A 78 15.68 4.40 -14.87
CA ILE A 78 16.30 3.90 -16.10
C ILE A 78 16.25 4.97 -17.20
N MET A 79 15.09 5.60 -17.39
CA MET A 79 14.91 6.67 -18.38
C MET A 79 15.86 7.84 -18.14
N LEU A 80 16.00 8.28 -16.88
CA LEU A 80 16.93 9.35 -16.51
C LEU A 80 18.39 8.96 -16.76
N THR A 81 18.75 7.71 -16.49
CA THR A 81 20.11 7.19 -16.73
C THR A 81 20.47 7.26 -18.21
N PHE A 82 19.57 6.80 -19.10
CA PHE A 82 19.78 6.89 -20.55
C PHE A 82 19.76 8.32 -21.08
N HIS A 83 18.88 9.19 -20.57
CA HIS A 83 18.84 10.60 -20.96
C HIS A 83 20.15 11.33 -20.59
N THR A 84 20.68 11.09 -19.40
CA THR A 84 21.93 11.69 -18.93
C THR A 84 23.12 11.23 -19.78
N MET A 85 23.13 9.96 -20.18
CA MET A 85 24.14 9.43 -21.10
C MET A 85 24.10 10.13 -22.48
N GLY A 86 22.91 10.25 -23.07
CA GLY A 86 22.74 10.88 -24.39
C GLY A 86 23.13 12.36 -24.43
N THR A 87 23.04 13.05 -23.30
CA THR A 87 23.38 14.47 -23.17
C THR A 87 24.85 14.72 -22.76
N SER A 88 25.48 13.79 -22.04
CA SER A 88 26.85 13.96 -21.53
C SER A 88 27.95 13.50 -22.50
N GLY A 89 27.59 12.78 -23.56
CA GLY A 89 28.53 12.27 -24.58
C GLY A 89 29.58 11.25 -24.08
N THR A 90 29.58 10.95 -22.78
CA THR A 90 30.54 10.07 -22.10
C THR A 90 29.84 8.81 -21.63
N MET A 91 30.24 7.66 -22.18
CA MET A 91 29.68 6.35 -21.83
C MET A 91 30.51 5.69 -20.72
N ALA A 92 30.40 6.20 -19.49
CA ALA A 92 30.98 5.52 -18.33
C ALA A 92 30.06 4.38 -17.87
N VAL A 93 30.46 3.13 -18.11
CA VAL A 93 29.71 1.92 -17.71
C VAL A 93 29.40 1.92 -16.20
N SER A 94 30.33 2.42 -15.38
CA SER A 94 30.14 2.55 -13.92
C SER A 94 28.92 3.41 -13.56
N THR A 95 28.73 4.55 -14.23
CA THR A 95 27.60 5.46 -13.98
C THR A 95 26.27 4.81 -14.33
N ILE A 96 26.23 4.01 -15.39
CA ILE A 96 25.04 3.25 -15.80
C ILE A 96 24.68 2.22 -14.72
N MET A 97 25.67 1.44 -14.27
CA MET A 97 25.47 0.43 -13.23
C MET A 97 24.92 1.04 -11.93
N ILE A 98 25.43 2.21 -11.54
CA ILE A 98 24.92 2.96 -10.38
C ILE A 98 23.47 3.43 -10.63
N GLY A 99 23.17 3.98 -11.81
CA GLY A 99 21.82 4.41 -12.18
C GLY A 99 20.78 3.29 -12.11
N LEU A 100 21.12 2.13 -12.66
CA LEU A 100 20.26 0.94 -12.66
C LEU A 100 20.08 0.36 -11.25
N SER A 101 21.14 0.33 -10.44
CA SER A 101 21.05 -0.12 -9.05
C SER A 101 20.06 0.72 -8.23
N LEU A 102 20.09 2.05 -8.39
CA LEU A 102 19.15 2.93 -7.70
C LEU A 102 17.71 2.73 -8.17
N ALA A 103 17.50 2.50 -9.47
CA ALA A 103 16.20 2.17 -10.02
C ALA A 103 15.62 0.89 -9.37
N LEU A 104 16.44 -0.18 -9.25
CA LEU A 104 16.01 -1.44 -8.62
C LEU A 104 15.64 -1.30 -7.14
N LYS A 105 16.31 -0.39 -6.41
CA LYS A 105 15.99 -0.07 -5.00
C LYS A 105 14.54 0.42 -4.87
N ALA A 106 14.02 1.20 -5.81
CA ALA A 106 12.64 1.71 -5.76
C ALA A 106 11.60 0.58 -5.80
N THR A 107 11.81 -0.44 -6.66
CA THR A 107 10.95 -1.63 -6.71
C THR A 107 11.01 -2.42 -5.41
N ALA A 108 12.21 -2.62 -4.86
CA ALA A 108 12.37 -3.36 -3.60
C ALA A 108 11.59 -2.70 -2.45
N ILE A 109 11.63 -1.37 -2.37
CA ILE A 109 10.86 -0.60 -1.36
C ILE A 109 9.35 -0.72 -1.62
N GLY A 110 8.91 -0.65 -2.88
CA GLY A 110 7.49 -0.82 -3.24
C GLY A 110 6.94 -2.17 -2.79
N LEU A 111 7.70 -3.25 -2.99
CA LEU A 111 7.34 -4.59 -2.52
C LEU A 111 7.36 -4.69 -0.99
N LEU A 112 8.36 -4.10 -0.34
CA LEU A 112 8.47 -4.07 1.11
C LEU A 112 7.28 -3.38 1.78
N VAL A 113 6.70 -2.37 1.13
CA VAL A 113 5.47 -1.69 1.60
C VAL A 113 4.22 -2.51 1.25
N ALA A 114 4.16 -3.12 0.06
CA ALA A 114 2.98 -3.84 -0.41
C ALA A 114 2.69 -5.10 0.41
N ILE A 115 3.72 -5.90 0.72
CA ILE A 115 3.55 -7.21 1.39
C ILE A 115 2.84 -7.06 2.75
N PRO A 116 3.29 -6.18 3.68
CA PRO A 116 2.58 -5.96 4.94
C PRO A 116 1.16 -5.44 4.74
N CYS A 117 0.96 -4.51 3.80
CA CYS A 117 -0.37 -3.96 3.51
C CYS A 117 -1.36 -5.04 3.05
N VAL A 118 -0.93 -5.97 2.19
CA VAL A 118 -1.75 -7.11 1.74
C VAL A 118 -2.12 -7.99 2.92
N VAL A 119 -1.14 -8.35 3.77
CA VAL A 119 -1.37 -9.20 4.94
C VAL A 119 -2.39 -8.54 5.88
N MET A 120 -2.21 -7.26 6.19
CA MET A 120 -3.11 -6.51 7.08
C MET A 120 -4.53 -6.41 6.51
N ASN A 121 -4.67 -6.11 5.22
CA ASN A 121 -5.98 -6.07 4.56
C ASN A 121 -6.69 -7.44 4.62
N ASN A 122 -5.96 -8.54 4.40
CA ASN A 122 -6.53 -9.89 4.45
C ASN A 122 -6.99 -10.25 5.86
N VAL A 123 -6.19 -9.95 6.89
CA VAL A 123 -6.54 -10.23 8.29
C VAL A 123 -7.77 -9.42 8.72
N LEU A 124 -7.81 -8.11 8.39
CA LEU A 124 -8.96 -7.27 8.73
C LEU A 124 -10.23 -7.74 8.01
N ARG A 125 -10.15 -8.11 6.73
CA ARG A 125 -11.29 -8.66 5.98
C ARG A 125 -11.81 -9.97 6.59
N ARG A 126 -10.91 -10.85 7.01
CA ARG A 126 -11.28 -12.06 7.75
C ARG A 126 -12.02 -11.70 9.04
N ARG A 127 -11.53 -10.70 9.78
CA ARG A 127 -12.18 -10.25 11.02
C ARG A 127 -13.58 -9.68 10.78
N VAL A 128 -13.78 -8.94 9.69
CA VAL A 128 -15.11 -8.48 9.27
C VAL A 128 -16.05 -9.64 8.99
N SER A 129 -15.58 -10.66 8.27
CA SER A 129 -16.39 -11.86 7.99
C SER A 129 -16.76 -12.61 9.27
N GLU A 130 -15.83 -12.73 10.23
CA GLU A 130 -16.10 -13.36 11.53
C GLU A 130 -17.20 -12.60 12.30
N LEU A 131 -17.10 -11.27 12.39
CA LEU A 131 -18.09 -10.42 13.08
C LEU A 131 -19.47 -10.45 12.41
N LEU A 132 -19.52 -10.51 11.08
CA LEU A 132 -20.78 -10.63 10.34
C LEU A 132 -21.44 -12.00 10.56
N THR A 133 -20.66 -13.07 10.57
CA THR A 133 -21.17 -14.41 10.89
C THR A 133 -21.70 -14.46 12.33
N GLU A 134 -20.96 -13.89 13.30
CA GLU A 134 -21.41 -13.82 14.70
C GLU A 134 -22.73 -13.06 14.84
N TYR A 135 -22.86 -11.91 14.19
CA TYR A 135 -24.11 -11.14 14.16
C TYR A 135 -25.29 -11.97 13.62
N ARG A 136 -25.09 -12.70 12.52
CA ARG A 136 -26.11 -13.58 11.91
C ARG A 136 -26.52 -14.72 12.83
N THR A 137 -25.57 -15.33 13.55
CA THR A 137 -25.88 -16.39 14.51
C THR A 137 -26.70 -15.90 15.70
N GLN A 138 -26.48 -14.66 16.15
CA GLN A 138 -27.21 -14.07 17.28
C GLN A 138 -28.62 -13.60 16.91
N HIS A 139 -28.82 -13.10 15.68
CA HIS A 139 -30.11 -12.57 15.22
C HIS A 139 -31.00 -13.60 14.53
N GLY A 140 -30.59 -14.87 14.52
CA GLY A 140 -31.37 -15.96 13.95
C GLY A 140 -31.45 -15.89 12.43
N THR A 141 -31.33 -17.05 11.81
CA THR A 141 -31.81 -17.29 10.46
C THR A 141 -33.34 -17.10 10.44
N GLU A 142 -33.81 -15.87 10.24
CA GLU A 142 -35.11 -15.66 9.62
C GLU A 142 -34.86 -15.39 8.13
N HIS A 143 -34.63 -16.48 7.41
CA HIS A 143 -35.21 -16.85 6.11
C HIS A 143 -34.49 -18.09 5.56
#